data_AF-A0ABD3SHQ1-F1
#
_entry.id   AF-A0ABD3SHQ1-F1
#
_cell.length_a   1.000
_cell.length_b   1.000
_cell.length_c   1.000
_cell.angle_alpha   90.00
_cell.angle_beta   90.00
_cell.angle_gamma   90.00
#
_symmetry.space_group_name_H-M   'P 1'
#
loop_
_entity.id
_entity.type
_entity.pdbx_description
1 polymer ?
#
loop_
_entity_poly.entity_id
_entity_poly.type
_entity_poly.pdbx_seq_one_letter_code
_entity_poly.pdbx_strand_id
1 'polypeptide(L)'
;MSKKNKKSAAAAASAAPDKQPVNEKKAVKKEEKEEEEEEEDIEVEEEMELLQVDVGDIIKVKQILDETVAGTMISNDISAHGGTVRIREAYGHDNMKLLLMALACCFAAVAQFGLTNDFPKNRIWLGVCCGSYFCISGILQLIMTFIDKDCIMRIQPLSDPEAIKLVKKGGNKYLGKYGIRVRTQFPRFSEFYSVILEFNGKNPPTGYVKQTWSVGQFFDVDGHFDEEGLMLEIEKLYRRFEAGNFDKPNDVGGSKVMKKKNN
;
A
#
# COMPACT_ATOMS: atom_id res chain seq x y z
N MET A 1 -56.54 7.00 -11.40
CA MET A 1 -57.68 6.62 -10.51
C MET A 1 -57.89 5.11 -10.60
N SER A 2 -58.40 4.46 -9.53
CA SER A 2 -58.85 3.04 -9.46
C SER A 2 -57.83 1.95 -9.84
N LYS A 3 -57.33 1.13 -8.90
CA LYS A 3 -57.97 -0.02 -8.19
C LYS A 3 -57.91 -1.35 -8.98
N LYS A 4 -57.13 -2.33 -8.49
CA LYS A 4 -57.62 -3.63 -7.96
C LYS A 4 -56.49 -4.59 -7.51
N ASN A 5 -56.75 -5.31 -6.41
CA ASN A 5 -56.22 -6.65 -6.03
C ASN A 5 -54.70 -6.81 -5.78
N LYS A 6 -54.22 -7.70 -4.90
CA LYS A 6 -54.85 -8.53 -3.83
C LYS A 6 -53.77 -8.96 -2.79
N LYS A 7 -54.23 -9.41 -1.61
CA LYS A 7 -53.62 -10.31 -0.58
C LYS A 7 -52.27 -11.01 -0.92
N SER A 8 -51.35 -11.33 0.00
CA SER A 8 -51.24 -11.24 1.50
C SER A 8 -49.78 -11.61 1.90
N ALA A 9 -49.26 -11.56 3.14
CA ALA A 9 -49.88 -11.56 4.48
C ALA A 9 -49.06 -10.78 5.55
N ALA A 10 -49.62 -10.71 6.76
CA ALA A 10 -49.17 -10.00 7.97
C ALA A 10 -49.88 -10.68 9.19
N ALA A 11 -49.54 -10.52 10.47
CA ALA A 11 -48.34 -10.05 11.21
C ALA A 11 -48.52 -10.51 12.69
N ALA A 12 -47.65 -10.10 13.62
CA ALA A 12 -47.70 -10.47 15.04
C ALA A 12 -48.54 -9.50 15.93
N ALA A 13 -48.50 -9.72 17.26
CA ALA A 13 -49.02 -8.89 18.38
C ALA A 13 -50.55 -8.98 18.69
N SER A 14 -51.06 -8.74 19.91
CA SER A 14 -50.50 -8.74 21.30
C SER A 14 -51.59 -8.42 22.35
N ALA A 15 -51.31 -8.66 23.66
CA ALA A 15 -51.97 -8.06 24.85
C ALA A 15 -53.43 -8.50 25.16
N ALA A 16 -54.00 -8.38 26.38
CA ALA A 16 -53.59 -8.27 27.82
C ALA A 16 -54.90 -8.23 28.68
N PRO A 17 -54.96 -7.93 30.01
CA PRO A 17 -53.96 -7.86 31.09
C PRO A 17 -54.34 -8.67 32.38
N ASP A 18 -53.57 -8.59 33.48
CA ASP A 18 -53.93 -7.89 34.75
C ASP A 18 -53.15 -8.35 36.03
N LYS A 19 -52.77 -7.38 36.89
CA LYS A 19 -52.35 -7.36 38.33
C LYS A 19 -51.31 -8.33 38.98
N GLN A 20 -50.60 -7.72 39.95
CA GLN A 20 -49.61 -8.22 40.98
C GLN A 20 -50.27 -8.16 42.40
N PRO A 21 -49.66 -8.40 43.62
CA PRO A 21 -48.22 -8.23 44.03
C PRO A 21 -47.68 -9.14 45.21
N VAL A 22 -46.61 -8.66 45.89
CA VAL A 22 -46.02 -9.00 47.25
C VAL A 22 -44.67 -9.80 47.24
N ASN A 23 -43.93 -9.78 48.36
CA ASN A 23 -42.46 -9.58 48.45
C ASN A 23 -41.78 -10.21 49.72
N GLU A 24 -40.43 -10.18 49.75
CA GLU A 24 -39.47 -10.18 50.90
C GLU A 24 -38.64 -11.43 51.35
N LYS A 25 -37.31 -11.20 51.44
CA LYS A 25 -36.27 -11.70 52.39
C LYS A 25 -35.74 -13.17 52.34
N LYS A 26 -34.51 -13.52 52.81
CA LYS A 26 -33.16 -12.84 52.85
C LYS A 26 -32.05 -13.81 53.39
N ALA A 27 -30.88 -13.89 52.74
CA ALA A 27 -29.59 -14.52 53.19
C ALA A 27 -29.63 -16.07 53.38
N VAL A 28 -28.55 -16.89 53.41
CA VAL A 28 -27.05 -16.84 53.35
C VAL A 28 -26.60 -18.10 52.52
N LYS A 29 -25.52 -18.28 51.73
CA LYS A 29 -24.22 -17.65 51.35
C LYS A 29 -23.00 -17.70 52.31
N LYS A 30 -22.40 -18.88 52.49
CA LYS A 30 -20.95 -19.08 52.73
C LYS A 30 -20.48 -20.39 52.07
N GLU A 31 -19.16 -20.65 52.08
CA GLU A 31 -18.45 -21.80 51.47
C GLU A 31 -18.55 -21.80 49.92
N GLU A 32 -17.59 -21.34 49.11
CA GLU A 32 -16.10 -21.39 49.11
C GLU A 32 -15.52 -22.64 48.41
N LYS A 33 -15.51 -22.59 47.07
CA LYS A 33 -14.40 -22.94 46.17
C LYS A 33 -14.42 -21.92 45.03
N GLU A 34 -13.34 -21.19 44.75
CA GLU A 34 -12.03 -21.65 44.21
C GLU A 34 -12.17 -22.16 42.76
N GLU A 35 -12.40 -21.20 41.87
CA GLU A 35 -12.12 -21.21 40.42
C GLU A 35 -12.21 -19.73 39.98
N GLU A 36 -11.28 -18.91 40.51
CA GLU A 36 -10.93 -17.65 39.85
C GLU A 36 -10.00 -18.04 38.70
N GLU A 37 -10.52 -17.99 37.48
CA GLU A 37 -9.71 -18.16 36.27
C GLU A 37 -8.76 -16.96 36.18
N GLU A 38 -7.49 -17.18 36.55
CA GLU A 38 -6.41 -16.28 36.16
C GLU A 38 -6.35 -16.32 34.63
N GLU A 39 -6.92 -15.31 33.97
CA GLU A 39 -6.65 -15.03 32.56
C GLU A 39 -5.16 -14.67 32.47
N GLU A 40 -4.30 -15.70 32.32
CA GLU A 40 -2.93 -15.51 31.86
C GLU A 40 -3.02 -14.80 30.51
N ASP A 41 -2.67 -13.51 30.49
CA ASP A 41 -2.38 -12.77 29.27
C ASP A 41 -1.22 -13.49 28.57
N ILE A 42 -1.56 -14.45 27.70
CA ILE A 42 -0.61 -15.06 26.79
C ILE A 42 -0.22 -13.98 25.81
N GLU A 43 0.82 -13.22 26.17
CA GLU A 43 1.64 -12.47 25.23
C GLU A 43 2.23 -13.50 24.25
N VAL A 44 1.45 -13.76 23.20
CA VAL A 44 1.97 -14.33 21.97
C VAL A 44 2.91 -13.27 21.41
N GLU A 45 4.18 -13.32 21.83
CA GLU A 45 5.27 -12.86 21.00
C GLU A 45 5.09 -13.58 19.67
N GLU A 46 4.50 -12.88 18.70
CA GLU A 46 4.37 -13.33 17.32
C GLU A 46 5.81 -13.43 16.80
N GLU A 47 6.38 -14.64 16.88
CA GLU A 47 7.77 -14.94 16.54
C GLU A 47 7.97 -14.63 15.05
N MET A 48 8.28 -13.36 14.78
CA MET A 48 8.43 -12.83 13.43
C MET A 48 9.58 -13.58 12.77
N GLU A 49 9.24 -14.55 11.93
CA GLU A 49 10.17 -15.41 11.20
C GLU A 49 11.01 -14.54 10.24
N LEU A 50 12.10 -13.98 10.78
CA LEU A 50 12.91 -12.95 10.11
C LEU A 50 13.38 -13.50 8.77
N LEU A 51 12.87 -12.90 7.70
CA LEU A 51 12.99 -13.46 6.36
C LEU A 51 14.47 -13.50 5.95
N GLN A 52 15.06 -14.70 5.94
CA GLN A 52 16.46 -14.90 5.62
C GLN A 52 16.69 -14.79 4.11
N VAL A 53 17.64 -13.94 3.70
CA VAL A 53 17.91 -13.62 2.30
C VAL A 53 19.39 -13.83 1.98
N ASP A 54 19.68 -14.42 0.82
CA ASP A 54 21.02 -14.28 0.23
C ASP A 54 21.24 -12.81 -0.17
N VAL A 55 21.99 -12.08 0.65
CA VAL A 55 22.35 -10.67 0.44
C VAL A 55 23.17 -10.48 -0.86
N GLY A 56 23.73 -11.56 -1.41
CA GLY A 56 24.35 -11.59 -2.74
C GLY A 56 23.35 -11.46 -3.90
N ASP A 57 22.08 -11.88 -3.72
CA ASP A 57 21.01 -11.62 -4.69
C ASP A 57 20.45 -10.20 -4.50
N ILE A 58 21.14 -9.26 -5.16
CA ILE A 58 20.77 -7.84 -5.25
C ILE A 58 19.34 -7.61 -5.81
N ILE A 59 18.73 -8.59 -6.50
CA ILE A 59 17.35 -8.51 -6.98
C ILE A 59 16.38 -8.89 -5.87
N LYS A 60 16.68 -9.93 -5.08
CA LYS A 60 15.88 -10.31 -3.90
C LYS A 60 15.95 -9.28 -2.79
N VAL A 61 17.15 -8.77 -2.49
CA VAL A 61 17.34 -7.63 -1.58
C VAL A 61 16.52 -6.43 -2.06
N LYS A 62 16.53 -6.10 -3.36
CA LYS A 62 15.68 -5.02 -3.88
C LYS A 62 14.19 -5.30 -3.70
N GLN A 63 13.75 -6.52 -4.03
CA GLN A 63 12.35 -6.91 -3.97
C GLN A 63 11.79 -6.69 -2.56
N ILE A 64 12.46 -7.21 -1.54
CA ILE A 64 12.01 -7.12 -0.14
C ILE A 64 12.04 -5.66 0.34
N LEU A 65 13.11 -4.92 0.05
CA LEU A 65 13.18 -3.48 0.39
C LEU A 65 12.10 -2.64 -0.31
N ASP A 66 11.68 -3.00 -1.53
CA ASP A 66 10.58 -2.32 -2.24
C ASP A 66 9.22 -2.73 -1.67
N GLU A 67 9.05 -4.01 -1.31
CA GLU A 67 7.82 -4.59 -0.74
C GLU A 67 7.54 -4.02 0.66
N THR A 68 8.51 -3.96 1.57
CA THR A 68 8.38 -3.31 2.89
C THR A 68 8.09 -1.80 2.76
N VAL A 69 8.71 -1.10 1.79
CA VAL A 69 8.39 0.32 1.54
C VAL A 69 6.95 0.49 1.05
N ALA A 70 6.45 -0.42 0.20
CA ALA A 70 5.05 -0.41 -0.22
C ALA A 70 4.10 -0.76 0.94
N GLY A 71 4.39 -1.81 1.71
CA GLY A 71 3.63 -2.26 2.87
C GLY A 71 3.50 -1.19 3.93
N THR A 72 4.61 -0.58 4.36
CA THR A 72 4.61 0.55 5.31
C THR A 72 3.70 1.67 4.83
N MET A 73 3.76 2.02 3.54
CA MET A 73 2.99 3.11 2.92
C MET A 73 1.49 2.79 2.69
N ILE A 74 1.09 1.52 2.82
CA ILE A 74 -0.31 1.05 2.76
C ILE A 74 -0.87 0.76 4.17
N SER A 75 0.00 0.52 5.17
CA SER A 75 -0.38 0.32 6.57
C SER A 75 -1.30 1.43 7.10
N ASN A 76 -2.16 1.12 8.07
CA ASN A 76 -3.16 2.07 8.56
C ASN A 76 -2.54 3.15 9.47
N ASP A 77 -1.31 2.93 9.90
CA ASP A 77 -0.77 3.45 11.15
C ASP A 77 0.31 4.53 10.95
N ILE A 78 0.63 4.83 9.68
CA ILE A 78 1.41 6.01 9.29
C ILE A 78 0.81 7.26 9.95
N SER A 79 1.60 7.83 10.85
CA SER A 79 1.12 8.76 11.86
C SER A 79 1.30 10.22 11.45
N ALA A 80 0.22 10.82 10.95
CA ALA A 80 0.18 12.25 10.63
C ALA A 80 0.03 13.09 11.91
N HIS A 81 1.16 13.50 12.50
CA HIS A 81 1.19 14.35 13.70
C HIS A 81 0.36 13.81 14.89
N GLY A 82 0.34 12.48 15.07
CA GLY A 82 -0.33 11.80 16.19
C GLY A 82 -1.73 11.24 15.87
N GLY A 83 -2.09 11.07 14.59
CA GLY A 83 -3.28 10.32 14.18
C GLY A 83 -3.01 9.43 12.97
N THR A 84 -3.64 8.25 12.95
CA THR A 84 -3.58 7.26 11.87
C THR A 84 -4.21 7.80 10.58
N VAL A 85 -3.49 7.80 9.46
CA VAL A 85 -4.01 8.28 8.16
C VAL A 85 -4.11 7.14 7.16
N ARG A 86 -5.34 6.81 6.76
CA ARG A 86 -5.61 5.84 5.69
C ARG A 86 -5.25 6.39 4.32
N ILE A 87 -4.01 6.10 3.92
CA ILE A 87 -3.51 6.28 2.55
C ILE A 87 -4.23 5.29 1.61
N ARG A 88 -4.43 5.66 0.35
CA ARG A 88 -5.00 4.80 -0.69
C ARG A 88 -4.10 4.74 -1.92
N GLU A 89 -3.86 3.54 -2.43
CA GLU A 89 -3.14 3.35 -3.69
C GLU A 89 -4.00 3.78 -4.90
N ALA A 90 -3.32 4.31 -5.93
CA ALA A 90 -3.90 4.88 -7.14
C ALA A 90 -3.69 3.96 -8.37
N TYR A 91 -4.31 2.77 -8.34
CA TYR A 91 -4.31 1.71 -9.37
C TYR A 91 -4.63 2.13 -10.82
N GLY A 92 -4.93 3.40 -11.11
CA GLY A 92 -5.34 3.87 -12.44
C GLY A 92 -4.29 3.69 -13.53
N HIS A 93 -3.00 3.67 -13.19
CA HIS A 93 -1.94 3.39 -14.16
C HIS A 93 -1.81 1.89 -14.46
N ASP A 94 -2.06 1.06 -13.46
CA ASP A 94 -1.82 -0.38 -13.52
C ASP A 94 -3.04 -1.11 -14.08
N ASN A 95 -4.25 -0.63 -13.80
CA ASN A 95 -5.47 -0.99 -14.53
C ASN A 95 -5.35 -0.71 -16.04
N MET A 96 -4.62 0.33 -16.45
CA MET A 96 -4.33 0.59 -17.87
C MET A 96 -3.35 -0.44 -18.46
N LYS A 97 -2.32 -0.87 -17.71
CA LYS A 97 -1.42 -1.97 -18.12
C LYS A 97 -2.19 -3.29 -18.27
N LEU A 98 -3.00 -3.63 -17.27
CA LEU A 98 -3.84 -4.84 -17.26
C LEU A 98 -4.82 -4.83 -18.45
N LEU A 99 -5.42 -3.69 -18.78
CA LEU A 99 -6.28 -3.54 -19.96
C LEU A 99 -5.50 -3.74 -21.27
N LEU A 100 -4.28 -3.22 -21.40
CA LEU A 100 -3.42 -3.46 -22.57
C LEU A 100 -3.05 -4.95 -22.72
N MET A 101 -2.72 -5.63 -21.62
CA MET A 101 -2.43 -7.07 -21.64
C MET A 101 -3.68 -7.89 -21.97
N ALA A 102 -4.84 -7.53 -21.42
CA ALA A 102 -6.12 -8.16 -21.77
C ALA A 102 -6.46 -7.98 -23.26
N LEU A 103 -6.23 -6.80 -23.84
CA LEU A 103 -6.41 -6.58 -25.28
C LEU A 103 -5.47 -7.44 -26.13
N ALA A 104 -4.20 -7.61 -25.73
CA ALA A 104 -3.29 -8.54 -26.41
C ALA A 104 -3.79 -10.00 -26.36
N CYS A 105 -4.29 -10.44 -25.20
CA CYS A 105 -4.92 -11.75 -25.04
C CYS A 105 -6.18 -11.90 -25.91
N CYS A 106 -6.99 -10.86 -26.07
CA CYS A 106 -8.14 -10.87 -26.98
C CYS A 106 -7.72 -11.06 -28.46
N PHE A 107 -6.64 -10.41 -28.92
CA PHE A 107 -6.12 -10.65 -30.27
C PHE A 107 -5.64 -12.09 -30.45
N ALA A 108 -4.93 -12.65 -29.45
CA ALA A 108 -4.49 -14.04 -29.47
C ALA A 108 -5.69 -15.02 -29.49
N ALA A 109 -6.73 -14.76 -28.71
CA ALA A 109 -7.95 -15.58 -28.71
C ALA A 109 -8.72 -15.51 -30.05
N VAL A 110 -8.80 -14.33 -30.67
CA VAL A 110 -9.40 -14.17 -32.01
C VAL A 110 -8.58 -14.90 -33.08
N ALA A 111 -7.24 -14.90 -32.98
CA ALA A 111 -6.39 -15.68 -33.88
C ALA A 111 -6.55 -17.20 -33.65
N GLN A 112 -6.67 -17.65 -32.40
CA GLN A 112 -6.77 -19.07 -32.05
C GLN A 112 -8.14 -19.68 -32.37
N PHE A 113 -9.23 -18.94 -32.16
CA PHE A 113 -10.60 -19.47 -32.26
C PHE A 113 -11.44 -18.87 -33.40
N GLY A 114 -11.11 -17.66 -33.87
CA GLY A 114 -11.82 -17.00 -34.98
C GLY A 114 -11.37 -17.45 -36.37
N LEU A 115 -10.26 -18.19 -36.46
CA LEU A 115 -9.65 -18.63 -37.73
C LEU A 115 -9.99 -20.08 -38.07
N THR A 116 -11.26 -20.34 -38.36
CA THR A 116 -11.82 -21.65 -38.78
C THR A 116 -11.41 -22.12 -40.19
N ASN A 117 -10.55 -21.39 -40.90
CA ASN A 117 -9.93 -21.85 -42.15
C ASN A 117 -8.56 -22.46 -41.84
N ASP A 118 -8.06 -23.37 -42.68
CA ASP A 118 -6.68 -23.85 -42.57
C ASP A 118 -5.62 -22.89 -43.14
N PHE A 119 -4.38 -23.06 -42.67
CA PHE A 119 -3.21 -22.52 -43.35
C PHE A 119 -3.11 -23.11 -44.77
N PRO A 120 -2.87 -22.32 -45.84
CA PRO A 120 -2.22 -21.01 -45.84
C PRO A 120 -3.15 -19.79 -45.92
N LYS A 121 -4.48 -19.95 -45.88
CA LYS A 121 -5.42 -18.82 -46.11
C LYS A 121 -5.35 -17.76 -44.99
N ASN A 122 -4.99 -18.17 -43.77
CA ASN A 122 -4.93 -17.30 -42.58
C ASN A 122 -3.71 -16.39 -42.46
N ARG A 123 -2.75 -16.43 -43.40
CA ARG A 123 -1.45 -15.75 -43.25
C ARG A 123 -1.56 -14.25 -42.96
N ILE A 124 -2.60 -13.58 -43.48
CA ILE A 124 -2.89 -12.17 -43.20
C ILE A 124 -3.28 -11.97 -41.72
N TRP A 125 -4.23 -12.76 -41.21
CA TRP A 125 -4.69 -12.69 -39.82
C TRP A 125 -3.61 -13.06 -38.80
N LEU A 126 -2.79 -14.08 -39.11
CA LEU A 126 -1.63 -14.42 -38.29
C LEU A 126 -0.62 -13.26 -38.25
N GLY A 127 -0.35 -12.63 -39.41
CA GLY A 127 0.49 -11.43 -39.49
C GLY A 127 -0.07 -10.24 -38.70
N VAL A 128 -1.40 -10.03 -38.72
CA VAL A 128 -2.07 -9.01 -37.91
C VAL A 128 -1.93 -9.30 -36.42
N CYS A 129 -2.06 -10.57 -35.99
CA CYS A 129 -1.89 -10.95 -34.58
C CYS A 129 -0.44 -10.78 -34.10
N CYS A 130 0.55 -11.18 -34.89
CA CYS A 130 1.96 -10.96 -34.56
C CYS A 130 2.32 -9.47 -34.53
N GLY A 131 1.79 -8.68 -35.47
CA GLY A 131 1.97 -7.24 -35.53
C GLY A 131 1.30 -6.50 -34.36
N SER A 132 0.07 -6.85 -34.01
CA SER A 132 -0.62 -6.23 -32.87
C SER A 132 0.04 -6.60 -31.55
N TYR A 133 0.48 -7.85 -31.37
CA TYR A 133 1.28 -8.26 -30.22
C TYR A 133 2.57 -7.43 -30.10
N PHE A 134 3.36 -7.31 -31.18
CA PHE A 134 4.59 -6.52 -31.16
C PHE A 134 4.33 -5.04 -30.81
N CYS A 135 3.30 -4.43 -31.40
CA CYS A 135 2.93 -3.04 -31.11
C CYS A 135 2.46 -2.85 -29.66
N ILE A 136 1.60 -3.73 -29.12
CA ILE A 136 1.07 -3.60 -27.76
C ILE A 136 2.18 -3.85 -26.72
N SER A 137 3.01 -4.88 -26.92
CA SER A 137 4.19 -5.15 -26.08
C SER A 137 5.20 -4.01 -26.13
N GLY A 138 5.44 -3.41 -27.30
CA GLY A 138 6.29 -2.23 -27.46
C GLY A 138 5.75 -1.00 -26.71
N ILE A 139 4.44 -0.76 -26.76
CA ILE A 139 3.78 0.32 -26.00
C ILE A 139 3.90 0.06 -24.49
N LEU A 140 3.67 -1.18 -24.03
CA LEU A 140 3.79 -1.55 -22.62
C LEU A 140 5.23 -1.38 -22.10
N GLN A 141 6.23 -1.80 -22.89
CA GLN A 141 7.64 -1.58 -22.58
C GLN A 141 8.00 -0.09 -22.52
N LEU A 142 7.44 0.75 -23.39
CA LEU A 142 7.61 2.20 -23.39
C LEU A 142 7.01 2.84 -22.13
N ILE A 143 5.81 2.40 -21.72
CA ILE A 143 5.17 2.83 -20.46
C ILE A 143 6.07 2.50 -19.26
N MET A 144 6.57 1.28 -19.17
CA MET A 144 7.45 0.85 -18.07
C MET A 144 8.77 1.64 -18.05
N THR A 145 9.44 1.78 -19.20
CA THR A 145 10.77 2.41 -19.30
C THR A 145 10.78 3.93 -19.23
N PHE A 146 9.71 4.61 -19.64
CA PHE A 146 9.64 6.08 -19.63
C PHE A 146 8.76 6.67 -18.53
N ILE A 147 7.64 6.02 -18.19
CA ILE A 147 6.65 6.57 -17.25
C ILE A 147 6.89 6.05 -15.83
N ASP A 148 7.01 4.74 -15.65
CA ASP A 148 7.19 4.15 -14.31
C ASP A 148 8.63 4.30 -13.80
N LYS A 149 9.64 3.81 -14.53
CA LYS A 149 11.06 3.84 -14.13
C LYS A 149 11.30 3.27 -12.73
N ASP A 150 11.58 4.13 -11.76
CA ASP A 150 11.94 3.79 -10.38
C ASP A 150 10.70 3.74 -9.45
N CYS A 151 9.49 3.84 -10.00
CA CYS A 151 8.24 4.01 -9.27
C CYS A 151 7.68 2.68 -8.80
N ILE A 152 7.75 2.40 -7.49
CA ILE A 152 7.16 1.19 -6.91
C ILE A 152 5.65 1.33 -6.69
N MET A 153 5.19 2.51 -6.25
CA MET A 153 3.78 2.75 -5.92
C MET A 153 3.37 4.20 -6.19
N ARG A 154 2.08 4.40 -6.51
CA ARG A 154 1.44 5.71 -6.62
C ARG A 154 0.28 5.80 -5.64
N ILE A 155 0.29 6.83 -4.81
CA ILE A 155 -0.70 7.13 -3.78
C ILE A 155 -1.69 8.18 -4.33
N GLN A 156 -2.98 7.99 -4.03
CA GLN A 156 -4.05 8.95 -4.32
C GLN A 156 -3.96 10.16 -3.37
N PRO A 157 -4.28 11.40 -3.79
CA PRO A 157 -4.36 12.54 -2.86
C PRO A 157 -5.27 12.23 -1.67
N LEU A 158 -4.86 12.73 -0.49
CA LEU A 158 -5.59 12.57 0.76
C LEU A 158 -7.03 13.06 0.57
N SER A 159 -7.99 12.16 0.80
CA SER A 159 -9.43 12.43 0.61
C SER A 159 -10.16 12.74 1.92
N ASP A 160 -9.52 12.47 3.06
CA ASP A 160 -10.07 12.67 4.39
C ASP A 160 -9.94 14.14 4.85
N PRO A 161 -11.03 14.84 5.19
CA PRO A 161 -11.00 16.25 5.58
C PRO A 161 -10.33 16.51 6.92
N GLU A 162 -10.16 15.52 7.79
CA GLU A 162 -9.46 15.61 9.08
C GLU A 162 -7.96 15.52 8.84
N ALA A 163 -7.51 14.49 8.11
CA ALA A 163 -6.11 14.32 7.73
C ALA A 163 -5.59 15.53 6.92
N ILE A 164 -6.40 16.07 6.01
CA ILE A 164 -6.08 17.31 5.28
C ILE A 164 -5.85 18.51 6.22
N LYS A 165 -6.54 18.60 7.37
CA LYS A 165 -6.28 19.66 8.38
C LYS A 165 -4.97 19.41 9.11
N LEU A 166 -4.70 18.17 9.51
CA LEU A 166 -3.46 17.78 10.21
C LEU A 166 -2.22 18.07 9.36
N VAL A 167 -2.20 17.62 8.10
CA VAL A 167 -1.05 17.84 7.20
C VAL A 167 -0.88 19.33 6.84
N LYS A 168 -1.97 20.09 6.71
CA LYS A 168 -1.90 21.56 6.56
C LYS A 168 -1.36 22.28 7.80
N LYS A 169 -1.54 21.71 9.00
CA LYS A 169 -0.96 22.20 10.26
C LYS A 169 0.52 21.80 10.39
N GLY A 170 0.91 20.62 9.92
CA GLY A 170 2.29 20.15 9.85
C GLY A 170 3.16 20.94 8.86
N GLY A 171 2.59 21.37 7.72
CA GLY A 171 3.18 22.35 6.82
C GLY A 171 2.88 22.14 5.33
N ASN A 172 2.66 20.89 4.92
CA ASN A 172 2.45 20.55 3.51
C ASN A 172 1.02 20.84 3.02
N LYS A 173 0.86 21.91 2.25
CA LYS A 173 -0.44 22.36 1.70
C LYS A 173 -0.91 21.57 0.48
N TYR A 174 -0.10 20.65 -0.05
CA TYR A 174 -0.28 20.05 -1.38
C TYR A 174 -0.79 18.60 -1.34
N LEU A 175 -0.62 17.87 -0.23
CA LEU A 175 -1.01 16.45 -0.07
C LEU A 175 -2.51 16.15 -0.31
N GLY A 176 -3.38 17.13 -0.04
CA GLY A 176 -4.83 17.05 -0.30
C GLY A 176 -5.26 17.47 -1.72
N LYS A 177 -4.30 17.66 -2.65
CA LYS A 177 -4.55 18.03 -4.05
C LYS A 177 -3.73 17.17 -5.03
N TYR A 178 -2.50 16.84 -4.64
CA TYR A 178 -1.59 15.99 -5.38
C TYR A 178 -1.42 14.68 -4.62
N GLY A 179 -1.33 13.57 -5.35
CA GLY A 179 -0.96 12.29 -4.75
C GLY A 179 0.52 12.27 -4.38
N ILE A 180 0.98 11.15 -3.84
CA ILE A 180 2.41 10.87 -3.66
C ILE A 180 2.83 9.84 -4.70
N ARG A 181 4.07 9.93 -5.18
CA ARG A 181 4.72 8.90 -5.96
C ARG A 181 5.94 8.44 -5.18
N VAL A 182 5.98 7.16 -4.86
CA VAL A 182 7.06 6.52 -4.13
C VAL A 182 8.02 5.92 -5.14
N ARG A 183 9.28 6.35 -5.09
CA ARG A 183 10.35 5.87 -5.97
C ARG A 183 11.49 5.29 -5.16
N THR A 184 12.08 4.21 -5.63
CA THR A 184 13.20 3.55 -4.96
C THR A 184 14.36 3.35 -5.95
N GLN A 185 15.56 3.69 -5.52
CA GLN A 185 16.77 3.58 -6.33
C GLN A 185 17.79 2.73 -5.59
N PHE A 186 18.17 1.62 -6.23
CA PHE A 186 19.23 0.72 -5.79
C PHE A 186 20.16 0.46 -6.97
N PRO A 187 21.24 1.25 -7.13
CA PRO A 187 22.16 1.09 -8.25
C PRO A 187 22.87 -0.26 -8.21
N ARG A 188 23.14 -0.86 -9.37
CA ARG A 188 23.87 -2.13 -9.42
C ARG A 188 25.27 -1.96 -8.82
N PHE A 189 25.66 -2.88 -7.94
CA PHE A 189 26.92 -2.84 -7.16
C PHE A 189 27.04 -1.66 -6.18
N SER A 190 25.91 -1.09 -5.74
CA SER A 190 25.86 -0.09 -4.65
C SER A 190 25.23 -0.72 -3.41
N GLU A 191 25.83 -0.51 -2.24
CA GLU A 191 25.20 -0.81 -0.94
C GLU A 191 24.05 0.17 -0.62
N PHE A 192 24.01 1.32 -1.28
CA PHE A 192 23.08 2.40 -0.93
C PHE A 192 21.70 2.23 -1.56
N TYR A 193 20.70 1.95 -0.71
CA TYR A 193 19.28 2.00 -1.04
C TYR A 193 18.74 3.42 -0.80
N SER A 194 17.95 3.94 -1.74
CA SER A 194 17.36 5.29 -1.66
C SER A 194 15.87 5.28 -1.89
N VAL A 195 15.09 5.85 -0.95
CA VAL A 195 13.65 6.11 -1.14
C VAL A 195 13.43 7.61 -1.38
N ILE A 196 12.59 7.93 -2.35
CA ILE A 196 12.26 9.28 -2.80
C ILE A 196 10.73 9.42 -2.82
N LEU A 197 10.23 10.42 -2.10
CA LEU A 197 8.83 10.83 -2.11
C LEU A 197 8.69 12.10 -2.95
N GLU A 198 7.95 12.03 -4.05
CA GLU A 198 7.65 13.16 -4.95
C GLU A 198 6.14 13.34 -5.15
N PHE A 199 5.69 14.55 -5.51
CA PHE A 199 4.27 14.79 -5.77
C PHE A 199 3.80 14.23 -7.11
N ASN A 200 2.64 13.56 -7.09
CA ASN A 200 2.00 12.93 -8.24
C ASN A 200 0.81 13.77 -8.75
N GLY A 201 0.77 14.07 -10.05
CA GLY A 201 -0.36 14.74 -10.71
C GLY A 201 0.02 15.57 -11.93
N LYS A 202 -0.93 16.37 -12.45
CA LYS A 202 -0.67 17.35 -13.51
C LYS A 202 -0.11 18.63 -12.90
N ASN A 203 1.07 19.06 -13.33
CA ASN A 203 1.85 20.17 -12.77
C ASN A 203 2.05 20.05 -11.24
N PRO A 204 2.80 19.03 -10.77
CA PRO A 204 3.15 18.87 -9.36
C PRO A 204 4.12 19.96 -8.89
N PRO A 205 4.16 20.30 -7.60
CA PRO A 205 5.25 21.07 -7.01
C PRO A 205 6.58 20.31 -7.16
N THR A 206 7.69 21.03 -7.34
CA THR A 206 9.05 20.46 -7.43
C THR A 206 9.63 20.01 -6.08
N GLY A 207 8.82 20.01 -5.01
CA GLY A 207 9.22 19.49 -3.71
C GLY A 207 9.27 17.97 -3.70
N TYR A 208 10.42 17.42 -3.35
CA TYR A 208 10.61 16.01 -3.03
C TYR A 208 11.31 15.88 -1.68
N VAL A 209 11.26 14.69 -1.10
CA VAL A 209 12.16 14.31 0.01
C VAL A 209 12.87 13.03 -0.39
N LYS A 210 14.19 12.98 -0.21
CA LYS A 210 15.02 11.79 -0.42
C LYS A 210 15.70 11.43 0.89
N GLN A 211 15.73 10.13 1.18
CA GLN A 211 16.61 9.54 2.18
C GLN A 211 17.37 8.35 1.55
N THR A 212 18.57 8.11 2.04
CA THR A 212 19.47 7.05 1.56
C THR A 212 20.11 6.38 2.77
N TRP A 213 20.11 5.05 2.75
CA TRP A 213 20.67 4.19 3.79
C TRP A 213 21.60 3.16 3.14
N SER A 214 22.49 2.52 3.91
CA SER A 214 23.16 1.30 3.46
C SER A 214 22.27 0.11 3.74
N VAL A 215 22.24 -0.87 2.83
CA VAL A 215 21.55 -2.16 3.03
C VAL A 215 22.04 -2.88 4.29
N GLY A 216 23.34 -2.80 4.61
CA GLY A 216 23.92 -3.37 5.83
C GLY A 216 23.49 -2.68 7.14
N GLN A 217 22.50 -1.77 7.10
CA GLN A 217 21.78 -1.30 8.28
C GLN A 217 20.58 -2.19 8.63
N PHE A 218 19.99 -2.88 7.64
CA PHE A 218 18.74 -3.65 7.78
C PHE A 218 18.90 -5.15 7.51
N PHE A 219 20.14 -5.63 7.37
CA PHE A 219 20.45 -7.05 7.17
C PHE A 219 21.61 -7.43 8.08
N ASP A 220 21.43 -8.49 8.87
CA ASP A 220 22.48 -9.04 9.73
C ASP A 220 23.44 -9.96 8.93
N VAL A 221 24.55 -10.37 9.56
CA VAL A 221 25.60 -11.22 8.97
C VAL A 221 25.05 -12.53 8.39
N ASP A 222 24.05 -13.12 9.04
CA ASP A 222 23.39 -14.35 8.61
C ASP A 222 22.26 -14.12 7.57
N GLY A 223 22.04 -12.89 7.11
CA GLY A 223 21.09 -12.54 6.05
C GLY A 223 19.65 -12.31 6.50
N HIS A 224 19.37 -12.30 7.81
CA HIS A 224 18.06 -11.94 8.37
C HIS A 224 17.75 -10.46 8.13
N PHE A 225 16.51 -10.15 7.74
CA PHE A 225 16.05 -8.80 7.41
C PHE A 225 15.31 -8.12 8.58
N ASP A 226 15.74 -6.90 8.92
CA ASP A 226 15.10 -5.99 9.89
C ASP A 226 14.00 -5.16 9.22
N GLU A 227 12.79 -5.73 9.16
CA GLU A 227 11.62 -5.05 8.61
C GLU A 227 11.20 -3.84 9.46
N GLU A 228 11.12 -3.98 10.79
CA GLU A 228 10.69 -2.90 11.69
C GLU A 228 11.60 -1.67 11.62
N GLY A 229 12.92 -1.86 11.65
CA GLY A 229 13.90 -0.77 11.55
C GLY A 229 13.79 -0.01 10.24
N LEU A 230 13.47 -0.70 9.14
CA LEU A 230 13.16 -0.06 7.86
C LEU A 230 11.81 0.67 7.90
N MET A 231 10.74 0.05 8.41
CA MET A 231 9.42 0.67 8.58
C MET A 231 9.52 1.99 9.36
N LEU A 232 10.25 2.01 10.48
CA LEU A 232 10.47 3.18 11.31
C LEU A 232 11.26 4.28 10.58
N GLU A 233 12.20 3.94 9.70
CA GLU A 233 12.93 4.91 8.87
C GLU A 233 12.08 5.46 7.71
N ILE A 234 11.21 4.65 7.11
CA ILE A 234 10.22 5.07 6.12
C ILE A 234 9.19 6.02 6.74
N GLU A 235 8.72 5.72 7.96
CA GLU A 235 7.84 6.60 8.74
C GLU A 235 8.47 7.97 8.99
N LYS A 236 9.74 8.03 9.41
CA LYS A 236 10.47 9.29 9.61
C LYS A 236 10.58 10.08 8.30
N LEU A 237 10.83 9.40 7.17
CA LEU A 237 10.84 9.99 5.83
C LEU A 237 9.45 10.54 5.42
N TYR A 238 8.38 9.82 5.68
CA TYR A 238 7.01 10.26 5.39
C TYR A 238 6.60 11.46 6.26
N ARG A 239 6.82 11.40 7.58
CA ARG A 239 6.57 12.50 8.53
C ARG A 239 7.35 13.77 8.13
N ARG A 240 8.57 13.62 7.59
CA ARG A 240 9.37 14.73 7.01
C ARG A 240 8.73 15.34 5.76
N PHE A 241 8.10 14.53 4.89
CA PHE A 241 7.38 14.98 3.70
C PHE A 241 6.07 15.71 4.06
N GLU A 242 5.34 15.28 5.09
CA GLU A 242 4.17 15.99 5.62
C GLU A 242 4.50 17.33 6.27
N ALA A 243 5.64 17.42 6.96
CA ALA A 243 6.16 18.68 7.49
C ALA A 243 6.57 19.68 6.38
N GLY A 244 6.63 19.25 5.12
CA GLY A 244 7.06 20.08 4.00
C GLY A 244 8.57 20.37 3.99
N ASN A 245 9.37 19.56 4.69
CA ASN A 245 10.82 19.73 4.81
C ASN A 245 11.57 19.15 3.59
N PHE A 246 11.19 19.63 2.40
CA PHE A 246 11.69 19.20 1.10
C PHE A 246 13.20 19.38 0.95
N ASP A 247 13.83 18.46 0.21
CA ASP A 247 15.24 18.57 -0.16
C ASP A 247 15.45 19.62 -1.26
N LYS A 248 16.65 20.20 -1.29
CA LYS A 248 17.05 21.13 -2.35
C LYS A 248 17.56 20.34 -3.56
N PRO A 249 17.28 20.78 -4.80
CA PRO A 249 17.66 20.07 -6.03
C PRO A 249 19.18 19.94 -6.28
N ASN A 250 20.04 20.42 -5.36
CA ASN A 250 21.49 20.43 -5.50
C ASN A 250 22.22 19.43 -4.57
N ASP A 251 21.54 18.81 -3.60
CA ASP A 251 22.18 17.88 -2.63
C ASP A 251 22.41 16.46 -3.21
N VAL A 252 22.90 16.37 -4.45
CA VAL A 252 23.32 15.12 -5.09
C VAL A 252 24.80 14.87 -4.74
N GLY A 253 25.05 14.27 -3.57
CA GLY A 253 26.39 13.83 -3.14
C GLY A 253 26.87 14.34 -1.77
N GLY A 254 25.98 14.87 -0.91
CA GLY A 254 26.33 15.42 0.40
C GLY A 254 26.06 14.48 1.58
N SER A 255 26.83 13.40 1.74
CA SER A 255 26.76 12.56 2.95
C SER A 255 27.05 13.39 4.20
N LYS A 256 26.07 13.56 5.09
CA LYS A 256 26.20 14.33 6.33
C LYS A 256 27.04 13.58 7.37
N VAL A 257 28.36 13.62 7.19
CA VAL A 257 29.33 13.15 8.19
C VAL A 257 29.03 13.85 9.51
N MET A 258 28.70 13.08 10.55
CA MET A 258 28.49 13.63 11.89
C MET A 258 29.77 14.32 12.37
N LYS A 259 29.71 15.63 12.61
CA LYS A 259 30.76 16.33 13.36
C LYS A 259 30.75 15.85 14.80
N LYS A 260 31.55 14.81 15.07
CA LYS A 260 31.83 14.34 16.44
C LYS A 260 32.35 15.52 17.25
N LYS A 261 31.61 15.86 18.31
CA LYS A 261 31.90 16.99 19.18
C LYS A 261 32.91 16.51 20.23
N ASN A 262 34.19 16.81 20.04
CA ASN A 262 35.18 16.67 21.10
C ASN A 262 35.06 17.87 22.04
N ASN A 263 35.01 17.58 23.35
CA ASN A 263 35.50 18.50 24.38
C ASN A 263 37.03 18.38 24.48
#